data_AF-A0A9Q3DE87-F1
#
_entry.id   AF-A0A9Q3DE87-F1
#
_cell.length_a   1.000
_cell.length_b   1.000
_cell.length_c   1.000
_cell.angle_alpha   90.00
_cell.angle_beta   90.00
_cell.angle_gamma   90.00
#
_symmetry.space_group_name_H-M   'P 1'
#
loop_
_entity.id
_entity.type
_entity.pdbx_description
1 polymer ?
#
loop_
_entity_poly.entity_id
_entity_poly.type
_entity_poly.pdbx_seq_one_letter_code
_entity_poly.pdbx_strand_id
1 'polypeptide(L)'
;MDDSMIKEINRQDAIITSMNSSHDMSDALQTSYNKARKSREAEDWKKAIAEEIKSMKDEHIFKMLPVSHVLKSIKREEILSTRWVFVKKPAPLRFKERLVARGFQQVQGINFDKTFAPTPTFAALRLLLAIS
;
A
#
# COMPACT_ATOMS: atom_id res chain seq x y z
N MET A 1 25.95 8.69 -12.71
CA MET A 1 24.53 8.67 -13.08
C MET A 1 24.39 9.59 -14.27
N ASP A 2 23.94 9.09 -15.43
CA ASP A 2 23.94 9.88 -16.66
C ASP A 2 22.72 10.83 -16.73
N ASP A 3 22.89 11.99 -17.34
CA ASP A 3 21.84 13.02 -17.47
C ASP A 3 20.65 12.56 -18.33
N SER A 4 20.84 11.55 -19.19
CA SER A 4 19.79 10.98 -20.03
C SER A 4 18.82 10.12 -19.23
N MET A 5 19.31 9.37 -18.23
CA MET A 5 18.52 8.60 -17.27
C MET A 5 17.71 9.53 -16.38
N ILE A 6 18.32 10.61 -15.88
CA ILE A 6 17.61 11.61 -15.06
C ILE A 6 16.47 12.24 -15.88
N LYS A 7 16.71 12.57 -17.15
CA LYS A 7 15.69 13.13 -18.05
C LYS A 7 14.55 12.16 -18.33
N GLU A 8 14.84 10.87 -18.48
CA GLU A 8 13.82 9.84 -18.71
C GLU A 8 13.01 9.54 -17.45
N ILE A 9 13.63 9.53 -16.26
CA ILE A 9 12.93 9.42 -14.97
C ILE A 9 11.98 10.61 -14.80
N ASN A 10 12.47 11.84 -15.04
CA ASN A 10 11.63 13.04 -14.96
C ASN A 10 10.47 13.01 -15.96
N ARG A 11 10.66 12.41 -17.14
CA ARG A 11 9.60 12.22 -18.14
C ARG A 11 8.54 11.23 -17.66
N GLN A 12 8.96 10.11 -17.07
CA GLN A 12 8.05 9.11 -16.52
C GLN A 12 7.27 9.68 -15.32
N ASP A 13 7.94 10.43 -14.44
CA ASP A 13 7.31 11.10 -13.30
C ASP A 13 6.31 12.17 -13.74
N ALA A 14 6.57 12.91 -14.83
CA ALA A 14 5.63 13.87 -15.42
C ALA A 14 4.38 13.18 -16.00
N ILE A 15 4.54 12.00 -16.60
CA ILE A 15 3.42 11.19 -17.11
C ILE A 15 2.57 10.67 -15.93
N ILE A 16 3.21 10.15 -14.88
CA ILE A 16 2.52 9.67 -13.68
C ILE A 16 1.79 10.82 -12.96
N THR A 17 2.42 11.99 -12.88
CA THR A 17 1.83 13.19 -12.29
C THR A 17 0.61 13.67 -13.07
N SER A 18 0.69 13.70 -14.41
CA SER A 18 -0.45 14.10 -15.26
C SER A 18 -1.62 13.10 -15.23
N MET A 19 -1.35 11.81 -15.03
CA MET A 19 -2.37 10.79 -14.79
C MET A 19 -3.07 10.92 -13.43
N ASN A 20 -2.38 11.50 -12.43
CA ASN A 20 -2.93 11.69 -11.08
C ASN A 20 -3.69 13.01 -10.88
N SER A 21 -3.56 13.98 -11.81
CA SER A 21 -4.18 15.31 -11.72
C SER A 21 -5.70 15.37 -11.99
N SER A 22 -6.40 14.24 -12.14
CA SER A 22 -7.87 14.21 -12.27
C SER A 22 -8.61 13.55 -11.10
N HIS A 23 -7.96 13.32 -9.97
CA HIS A 23 -8.66 12.91 -8.76
C HIS A 23 -8.13 13.69 -7.57
N ASP A 24 -8.84 14.76 -7.20
CA ASP A 24 -8.71 15.39 -5.90
C ASP A 24 -9.09 14.34 -4.83
N MET A 25 -8.07 13.65 -4.33
CA MET A 25 -8.16 12.55 -3.36
C MET A 25 -7.98 13.07 -1.93
N SER A 26 -7.84 14.40 -1.75
CA SER A 26 -7.50 15.01 -0.47
C SER A 26 -8.65 14.94 0.55
N ASP A 27 -9.91 15.09 0.10
CA ASP A 27 -11.09 15.03 0.97
C ASP A 27 -11.60 13.61 1.27
N ALA A 28 -11.15 12.62 0.48
CA ALA A 28 -11.57 11.22 0.63
C ALA A 28 -10.65 10.40 1.55
N LEU A 29 -9.49 10.94 1.92
CA LEU A 29 -8.51 10.26 2.73
C LEU A 29 -8.66 10.64 4.20
N GLN A 30 -8.72 9.61 5.04
CA GLN A 30 -8.57 9.67 6.50
C GLN A 30 -9.87 9.86 7.31
N THR A 31 -10.84 9.00 7.04
CA THR A 31 -11.66 8.53 8.16
C THR A 31 -10.81 7.56 8.99
N SER A 32 -10.49 7.91 10.25
CA SER A 32 -9.86 6.97 11.20
C SER A 32 -10.84 5.81 11.49
N TYR A 33 -10.35 4.60 11.80
CA TYR A 33 -11.21 3.44 12.15
C TYR A 33 -12.31 3.79 13.15
N ASN A 34 -11.96 4.58 14.18
CA ASN A 34 -12.93 5.03 15.19
C ASN A 34 -14.04 5.93 14.62
N LYS A 35 -13.74 6.72 13.59
CA LYS A 35 -14.70 7.58 12.89
C LYS A 35 -15.56 6.75 11.93
N ALA A 36 -14.98 5.76 11.25
CA ALA A 36 -15.70 4.84 10.37
C ALA A 36 -16.69 3.97 11.16
N ARG A 37 -16.27 3.46 12.32
CA ARG A 37 -17.12 2.64 13.20
C ARG A 37 -18.30 3.42 13.82
N LYS A 38 -18.15 4.73 14.01
CA LYS A 38 -19.19 5.61 14.58
C LYS A 38 -20.07 6.26 13.51
N SER A 39 -19.80 6.04 12.23
CA SER A 39 -20.59 6.61 11.14
C SER A 39 -21.88 5.81 10.94
N ARG A 40 -22.84 6.39 10.21
CA ARG A 40 -24.07 5.69 9.79
C ARG A 40 -23.78 4.54 8.83
N GLU A 41 -22.59 4.52 8.23
CA GLU A 41 -22.12 3.57 7.21
C GLU A 41 -21.25 2.46 7.85
N ALA A 42 -21.30 2.30 9.18
CA ALA A 42 -20.43 1.39 9.91
C ALA A 42 -20.54 -0.07 9.44
N GLU A 43 -21.74 -0.51 9.03
CA GLU A 43 -21.94 -1.87 8.51
C GLU A 43 -21.28 -2.09 7.16
N ASP A 44 -21.34 -1.11 6.25
CA ASP A 44 -20.64 -1.17 4.96
C ASP A 44 -19.13 -1.24 5.16
N TRP A 45 -18.59 -0.45 6.10
CA TRP A 45 -17.18 -0.49 6.45
C TRP A 45 -16.75 -1.83 7.07
N LYS A 46 -17.59 -2.45 7.92
CA LYS A 46 -17.31 -3.79 8.49
C LYS A 46 -17.27 -4.85 7.40
N LYS A 47 -18.22 -4.82 6.47
CA LYS A 47 -18.28 -5.78 5.36
C LYS A 47 -17.00 -5.68 4.53
N ALA A 48 -16.60 -4.47 4.19
CA ALA A 48 -15.43 -4.24 3.37
C ALA A 48 -14.13 -4.67 4.09
N ILE A 49 -13.97 -4.35 5.39
CA ILE A 49 -12.85 -4.89 6.22
C ILE A 49 -12.80 -6.42 6.19
N ALA A 50 -13.96 -7.09 6.29
CA ALA A 50 -14.02 -8.54 6.26
C ALA A 50 -13.61 -9.11 4.89
N GLU A 51 -13.99 -8.45 3.80
CA GLU A 51 -13.58 -8.79 2.43
C GLU A 51 -12.07 -8.63 2.25
N GLU A 52 -11.47 -7.54 2.72
CA GLU A 52 -10.01 -7.32 2.66
C GLU A 52 -9.25 -8.40 3.46
N ILE A 53 -9.66 -8.67 4.70
CA ILE A 53 -9.02 -9.72 5.52
C ILE A 53 -9.16 -11.10 4.86
N LYS A 54 -10.31 -11.39 4.25
CA LYS A 54 -10.52 -12.65 3.53
C LYS A 54 -9.59 -12.74 2.33
N SER A 55 -9.51 -11.71 1.50
CA SER A 55 -8.58 -11.62 0.37
C SER A 55 -7.14 -11.89 0.79
N MET A 56 -6.68 -11.24 1.86
CA MET A 56 -5.32 -11.45 2.38
C MET A 56 -5.06 -12.87 2.88
N LYS A 57 -6.08 -13.56 3.40
CA LYS A 57 -5.99 -14.97 3.81
C LYS A 57 -5.93 -15.90 2.61
N ASP A 58 -6.79 -15.66 1.62
CA ASP A 58 -6.87 -16.46 0.40
C ASP A 58 -5.54 -16.37 -0.39
N GLU A 59 -4.93 -15.18 -0.41
CA GLU A 59 -3.61 -14.92 -1.01
C GLU A 59 -2.41 -15.28 -0.09
N HIS A 60 -2.67 -15.87 1.08
CA HIS A 60 -1.63 -16.31 2.04
C HIS A 60 -0.61 -15.22 2.43
N ILE A 61 -1.04 -13.95 2.46
CA ILE A 61 -0.16 -12.79 2.67
C ILE A 61 0.42 -12.75 4.09
N PHE A 62 -0.34 -13.20 5.09
CA PHE A 62 0.10 -13.18 6.48
C PHE A 62 -0.31 -14.44 7.25
N LYS A 63 0.44 -14.73 8.32
CA LYS A 63 0.11 -15.76 9.30
C LYS A 63 -0.22 -15.13 10.64
N MET A 64 -1.37 -15.49 11.20
CA MET A 64 -1.72 -15.09 12.57
C MET A 64 -0.85 -15.87 13.56
N LEU A 65 -0.14 -15.15 14.42
CA LEU A 65 0.67 -15.73 15.50
C LEU A 65 0.14 -15.27 16.86
N PRO A 66 0.15 -16.14 17.88
CA PRO A 66 -0.10 -15.72 19.25
C PRO A 66 0.90 -14.65 19.68
N VAL A 67 0.43 -13.65 20.43
CA VAL A 67 1.27 -12.55 20.93
C VAL A 67 2.45 -13.09 21.76
N SER A 68 2.24 -14.16 22.52
CA SER A 68 3.28 -14.82 23.31
C SER A 68 4.44 -15.38 22.47
N HIS A 69 4.20 -15.80 21.23
CA HIS A 69 5.27 -16.24 20.32
C HIS A 69 6.03 -15.05 19.74
N VAL A 70 5.29 -14.00 19.34
CA VAL A 70 5.91 -12.78 18.80
C VAL A 70 6.83 -12.13 19.83
N LEU A 71 6.40 -12.00 21.09
CA LEU A 71 7.18 -11.37 22.16
C LEU A 71 8.39 -12.17 22.61
N LYS A 72 8.46 -13.48 22.30
CA LYS A 72 9.61 -14.33 22.62
C LYS A 72 10.65 -14.36 21.50
N SER A 73 10.22 -14.20 20.26
CA SER A 73 11.07 -14.44 19.08
C SER A 73 11.45 -13.18 18.33
N ILE A 74 10.71 -12.07 18.49
CA ILE A 74 10.90 -10.83 17.75
C ILE A 74 11.10 -9.69 18.74
N LYS A 75 12.12 -8.85 18.50
CA LYS A 75 12.35 -7.67 19.35
C LYS A 75 11.25 -6.65 19.11
N ARG A 76 10.87 -5.90 20.15
CA ARG A 76 9.74 -4.98 20.08
C ARG A 76 9.95 -3.89 19.02
N GLU A 77 11.20 -3.49 18.80
CA GLU A 77 11.64 -2.47 17.85
C GLU A 77 11.47 -2.93 16.39
N GLU A 78 11.39 -4.24 16.15
CA GLU A 78 11.22 -4.83 14.82
C GLU A 78 9.74 -4.91 14.42
N ILE A 79 8.82 -4.72 15.38
CA ILE A 79 7.37 -4.80 15.16
C ILE A 79 6.84 -3.48 14.60
N LEU A 80 6.37 -3.51 13.35
CA LEU A 80 5.70 -2.38 12.73
C LEU A 80 4.25 -2.29 13.19
N SER A 81 3.81 -1.09 13.59
CA SER A 81 2.39 -0.86 13.83
C SER A 81 1.65 -0.69 12.51
N THR A 82 0.38 -1.10 12.48
CA THR A 82 -0.50 -0.95 11.32
C THR A 82 -1.57 0.10 11.59
N ARG A 83 -2.20 0.56 10.51
CA ARG A 83 -3.40 1.40 10.57
C ARG A 83 -4.35 1.03 9.44
N TRP A 84 -5.64 1.21 9.71
CA TRP A 84 -6.65 1.16 8.67
C TRP A 84 -6.76 2.51 7.97
N VAL A 85 -6.87 2.48 6.65
CA VAL A 85 -7.16 3.63 5.81
C VAL A 85 -8.48 3.37 5.11
N PHE A 86 -9.41 4.32 5.21
CA PHE A 86 -10.75 4.24 4.63
C PHE A 86 -10.92 5.33 3.60
N VAL A 87 -11.45 4.96 2.43
CA VAL A 87 -11.70 5.84 1.29
C VAL A 87 -13.08 5.51 0.72
N LYS A 88 -13.94 6.53 0.63
CA LYS A 88 -15.25 6.41 0.00
C LYS A 88 -15.17 6.95 -1.41
N LYS A 89 -15.36 6.08 -2.42
CA LYS A 89 -15.38 6.48 -3.83
C LYS A 89 -16.82 6.82 -4.24
N PRO A 90 -17.08 7.98 -4.87
CA PRO A 90 -18.43 8.42 -5.17
C PRO A 90 -19.07 7.77 -6.42
N ALA A 91 -18.29 7.23 -7.36
CA ALA A 91 -18.83 6.74 -8.64
C ALA A 91 -18.08 5.51 -9.19
N PRO A 92 -18.67 4.29 -9.15
CA PRO A 92 -19.81 3.91 -8.33
C PRO A 92 -19.50 4.06 -6.83
N LEU A 93 -20.53 4.18 -6.00
CA LEU A 93 -20.38 4.30 -4.55
C LEU A 93 -19.68 3.03 -4.01
N ARG A 94 -18.40 3.17 -3.67
CA ARG A 94 -17.58 2.05 -3.21
C ARG A 94 -16.82 2.43 -1.95
N PHE A 95 -16.99 1.61 -0.94
CA PHE A 95 -16.19 1.63 0.28
C PHE A 95 -14.90 0.85 0.00
N LYS A 96 -13.76 1.53 0.12
CA LYS A 96 -12.45 0.93 -0.06
C LYS A 96 -11.59 1.16 1.16
N GLU A 97 -11.04 0.09 1.69
CA GLU A 97 -10.22 0.06 2.87
C GLU A 97 -8.92 -0.66 2.56
N ARG A 98 -7.88 -0.28 3.30
CA ARG A 98 -6.58 -0.93 3.25
C ARG A 98 -6.00 -1.00 4.64
N LEU A 99 -5.44 -2.16 4.98
CA LEU A 99 -4.58 -2.31 6.14
C LEU A 99 -3.15 -1.96 5.72
N VAL A 100 -2.58 -0.92 6.31
CA VAL A 100 -1.27 -0.39 5.91
C VAL A 100 -0.32 -0.39 7.10
N ALA A 101 0.90 -0.90 6.90
CA ALA A 101 1.98 -0.74 7.87
C ALA A 101 2.42 0.73 7.94
N ARG A 102 2.80 1.21 9.12
CA ARG A 102 3.31 2.58 9.27
C ARG A 102 4.74 2.65 8.71
N GLY A 103 4.85 2.97 7.43
CA GLY A 103 6.13 3.04 6.71
C GLY A 103 7.18 3.94 7.36
N PHE A 104 6.76 5.03 8.02
CA PHE A 104 7.68 5.91 8.76
C PHE A 104 8.37 5.24 9.97
N GLN A 105 7.91 4.07 10.41
CA GLN A 105 8.56 3.27 11.45
C GLN A 105 9.52 2.24 10.88
N GLN A 106 9.60 2.09 9.56
CA GLN A 106 10.48 1.10 8.93
C GLN A 106 11.93 1.54 9.03
N VAL A 107 12.79 0.61 9.47
CA VAL A 107 14.24 0.81 9.55
C VAL A 107 14.93 -0.09 8.52
N GLN A 108 15.83 0.49 7.73
CA GLN A 108 16.63 -0.25 6.75
C GLN A 108 17.53 -1.29 7.44
N GLY A 109 17.61 -2.49 6.89
CA GLY A 109 18.37 -3.60 7.45
C GLY A 109 17.69 -4.31 8.64
N ILE A 110 16.52 -3.81 9.08
CA ILE A 110 15.65 -4.48 10.06
C ILE A 110 14.36 -4.92 9.38
N ASN A 111 13.62 -3.97 8.79
CA ASN A 111 12.30 -4.23 8.21
C ASN A 111 12.34 -4.41 6.70
N PHE A 112 13.37 -3.90 6.02
CA PHE A 112 13.55 -4.03 4.58
C PHE A 112 15.02 -3.91 4.19
N ASP A 113 15.43 -4.64 3.16
CA ASP A 113 16.80 -4.59 2.63
C ASP A 113 16.93 -3.62 1.45
N LYS A 114 15.87 -3.53 0.61
CA LYS A 114 15.81 -2.67 -0.58
C LYS A 114 14.53 -1.87 -0.58
N THR A 115 14.62 -0.57 -0.89
CA THR A 115 13.48 0.35 -0.88
C THR A 115 12.58 0.22 -2.11
N PHE A 116 13.13 -0.25 -3.24
CA PHE A 116 12.42 -0.33 -4.51
C PHE A 116 12.31 -1.78 -4.98
N ALA A 117 11.11 -2.16 -5.41
CA ALA A 117 10.93 -3.35 -6.21
C ALA A 117 11.70 -3.18 -7.54
N PRO A 118 12.25 -4.26 -8.13
CA PRO A 118 12.90 -4.19 -9.43
C PRO A 118 11.84 -3.94 -10.51
N THR A 119 11.54 -2.67 -10.77
CA THR A 119 10.63 -2.27 -11.85
C THR A 119 11.41 -2.29 -13.16
N PRO A 120 11.07 -3.17 -14.12
CA PRO A 120 11.73 -3.17 -15.42
C PRO A 120 11.41 -1.88 -16.15
N THR A 121 12.44 -1.25 -16.71
CA THR A 121 12.23 -0.10 -17.61
C THR A 121 11.64 -0.58 -18.94
N PHE A 122 10.96 0.31 -19.67
CA PHE A 122 10.48 -0.02 -21.01
C PHE A 122 11.60 -0.48 -21.96
N ALA A 123 12.82 0.01 -21.76
CA ALA A 123 14.00 -0.45 -22.50
C ALA A 123 14.32 -1.92 -22.18
N ALA A 124 14.35 -2.29 -20.90
CA ALA A 124 14.57 -3.67 -20.48
C ALA A 124 13.46 -4.61 -20.98
N LEU A 125 12.20 -4.17 -20.94
CA LEU A 125 11.07 -4.93 -21.47
C LEU A 125 11.17 -5.13 -23.00
N ARG A 126 11.52 -4.07 -23.76
CA ARG A 126 11.72 -4.16 -25.21
C ARG A 126 12.86 -5.11 -25.57
N LEU A 127 13.96 -5.08 -24.81
CA LEU A 127 15.09 -5.99 -25.02
C LEU A 127 14.67 -7.45 -24.79
N LEU A 128 13.94 -7.71 -23.69
CA LEU A 128 13.42 -9.06 -23.39
C LEU A 128 12.53 -9.59 -24.52
N LEU A 129 11.62 -8.76 -25.05
CA LEU A 129 10.72 -9.13 -26.16
C LEU A 129 11.46 -9.31 -27.49
N ALA A 130 12.54 -8.55 -27.74
CA ALA A 130 13.31 -8.66 -28.98
C ALA A 130 14.20 -9.91 -29.03
N ILE A 131 14.53 -10.48 -27.87
CA ILE A 131 15.32 -11.71 -27.74
C ILE A 131 14.41 -12.97 -27.70
N SER A 132 13.13 -12.78 -27.38
CA SER A 132 12.12 -13.84 -27.29
C SER A 132 11.71 -14.42 -28.63
#